data_AF-A0A7J4IBD0-F1
#
_entry.id   AF-A0A7J4IBD0-F1
#
_cell.length_a   1.000
_cell.length_b   1.000
_cell.length_c   1.000
_cell.angle_alpha   90.00
_cell.angle_beta   90.00
_cell.angle_gamma   90.00
#
_symmetry.space_group_name_H-M   'P 1'
#
loop_
_entity.id
_entity.type
_entity.pdbx_description
1 polymer ?
#
loop_
_entity_poly.entity_id
_entity_poly.type
_entity_poly.pdbx_seq_one_letter_code
_entity_poly.pdbx_strand_id
1 'polypeptide(L)'
;MEITACPVCGSKNIGIGTLGDGIISGLSSWNEVCKNCGYQGASLIFESEVQYKKFIEALAFQKKQAEIQDTQQSKEKTEKIDEQPAHHTAKKSYFFEFIISVVLAIVFFIILSGSNYFGLYSNMFSQNNLGTIVVYSLGSFVGVFLFFFLLIILGETLYRSIRTAKK
;
A
#
# COMPACT_ATOMS: atom_id res chain seq x y z
N MET A 1 -32.24 -25.94 -12.32
CA MET A 1 -31.13 -25.55 -13.23
C MET A 1 -30.41 -24.42 -12.54
N GLU A 2 -29.14 -24.61 -12.23
CA GLU A 2 -28.33 -23.56 -11.61
C GLU A 2 -27.87 -22.57 -12.68
N ILE A 3 -28.06 -21.28 -12.43
CA ILE A 3 -27.69 -20.20 -13.34
C ILE A 3 -26.60 -19.39 -12.67
N THR A 4 -25.42 -19.39 -13.28
CA THR A 4 -24.29 -18.60 -12.84
C THR A 4 -24.25 -17.28 -13.62
N ALA A 5 -24.18 -16.14 -12.93
CA ALA A 5 -24.16 -14.83 -13.58
C ALA A 5 -23.25 -13.81 -12.88
N CYS A 6 -22.78 -12.85 -13.66
CA CYS A 6 -21.90 -11.78 -13.22
C CYS A 6 -22.67 -10.79 -12.33
N PRO A 7 -22.16 -10.44 -11.14
CA PRO A 7 -22.82 -9.49 -10.24
C PRO A 7 -22.89 -8.06 -10.81
N VAL A 8 -22.00 -7.70 -11.74
CA VAL A 8 -21.90 -6.34 -12.29
C VAL A 8 -22.77 -6.13 -13.51
N CYS A 9 -22.75 -7.07 -14.45
CA CYS A 9 -23.45 -6.92 -15.74
C CYS A 9 -24.56 -7.93 -15.97
N GLY A 10 -24.72 -8.93 -15.09
CA GLY A 10 -25.70 -9.99 -15.24
C GLY A 10 -25.38 -11.02 -16.33
N SER A 11 -24.23 -10.92 -17.00
CA SER A 11 -23.83 -11.88 -18.02
C SER A 11 -23.60 -13.28 -17.43
N LYS A 12 -24.05 -14.31 -18.14
CA LYS A 12 -23.75 -15.72 -17.84
C LYS A 12 -22.39 -16.16 -18.40
N ASN A 13 -21.68 -15.29 -19.11
CA ASN A 13 -20.41 -15.60 -19.76
C ASN A 13 -19.24 -15.42 -18.78
N ILE A 14 -19.15 -16.36 -17.85
CA ILE A 14 -18.09 -16.43 -16.84
C ILE A 14 -17.08 -17.49 -17.29
N GLY A 15 -15.81 -17.13 -17.28
CA GLY A 15 -14.72 -18.04 -17.60
C GLY A 15 -13.60 -17.93 -16.57
N ILE A 16 -12.62 -18.82 -16.70
CA ILE A 16 -11.38 -18.73 -15.93
C ILE A 16 -10.53 -17.64 -16.57
N GLY A 17 -10.07 -16.70 -15.76
CA GLY A 17 -9.24 -15.59 -16.22
C GLY A 17 -7.91 -16.05 -16.81
N THR A 18 -7.53 -15.48 -17.95
CA THR A 18 -6.26 -15.78 -18.63
C THR A 18 -5.25 -14.64 -18.43
N LEU A 19 -4.00 -14.86 -18.84
CA LEU A 19 -2.96 -13.81 -18.84
C LEU A 19 -3.38 -12.57 -19.64
N GLY A 20 -4.22 -12.74 -20.67
CA GLY A 20 -4.78 -11.63 -21.46
C GLY A 20 -5.76 -10.74 -20.69
N ASP A 21 -6.31 -11.25 -19.59
CA ASP A 21 -7.26 -10.54 -18.72
C ASP A 21 -6.56 -9.88 -17.51
N GLY A 22 -5.22 -9.82 -17.52
CA GLY A 22 -4.40 -9.23 -16.45
C GLY A 22 -4.18 -10.14 -15.23
N ILE A 23 -4.50 -11.43 -15.33
CA ILE A 23 -4.34 -12.39 -14.23
C ILE A 23 -3.04 -13.18 -14.38
N ILE A 24 -2.13 -13.00 -13.43
CA ILE A 24 -0.87 -13.75 -13.36
C ILE A 24 -1.16 -15.17 -12.86
N SER A 25 -1.15 -16.11 -13.80
CA SER A 25 -1.31 -17.54 -13.51
C SER A 25 -0.21 -18.01 -12.55
N GLY A 26 -0.59 -18.43 -11.33
CA GLY A 26 0.33 -18.89 -10.28
C GLY A 26 0.13 -18.22 -8.92
N LEU A 27 -0.41 -16.99 -8.87
CA LEU A 27 -0.72 -16.28 -7.61
C LEU A 27 -2.23 -16.11 -7.36
N SER A 28 -3.03 -16.05 -8.44
CA SER A 28 -4.48 -15.79 -8.39
C SER A 28 -5.28 -16.74 -9.30
N SER A 29 -4.80 -17.97 -9.48
CA SER A 29 -5.20 -18.92 -10.54
C SER A 29 -6.62 -19.50 -10.48
N TRP A 30 -7.52 -18.92 -9.68
CA TRP A 30 -8.88 -19.43 -9.48
C TRP A 30 -9.95 -18.34 -9.57
N ASN A 31 -9.59 -17.14 -10.00
CA ASN A 31 -10.56 -16.06 -10.09
C ASN A 31 -11.41 -16.23 -11.37
N GLU A 32 -12.71 -16.41 -11.15
CA GLU A 32 -13.73 -16.31 -12.18
C GLU A 32 -13.75 -14.89 -12.76
N VAL A 33 -13.81 -14.79 -14.09
CA VAL A 33 -13.84 -13.53 -14.82
C VAL A 33 -15.03 -13.48 -15.76
N CYS A 34 -15.78 -12.39 -15.70
CA CYS A 34 -16.84 -12.12 -16.65
C CYS A 34 -16.26 -11.57 -17.96
N LYS A 35 -16.38 -12.32 -19.06
CA LYS A 35 -15.83 -11.93 -20.38
C LYS A 35 -16.48 -10.68 -20.98
N ASN A 36 -17.67 -10.32 -20.53
CA ASN A 36 -18.38 -9.16 -21.08
C ASN A 36 -17.99 -7.83 -20.44
N CYS A 37 -17.59 -7.82 -19.16
CA CYS A 37 -17.33 -6.57 -18.43
C CYS A 37 -16.00 -6.59 -17.66
N GLY A 38 -15.22 -7.67 -17.77
CA GLY A 38 -13.92 -7.82 -17.09
C GLY A 38 -14.02 -7.96 -15.57
N TYR A 39 -15.20 -8.15 -15.00
CA TYR A 39 -15.34 -8.33 -13.55
C TYR A 39 -14.58 -9.58 -13.10
N GLN A 40 -13.70 -9.43 -12.12
CA GLN A 40 -12.92 -10.51 -11.53
C GLN A 40 -13.44 -10.76 -10.11
N GLY A 41 -13.93 -11.96 -9.84
CA GLY A 41 -14.49 -12.31 -8.53
C GLY A 41 -15.55 -13.40 -8.61
N ALA A 42 -16.08 -13.78 -7.44
CA ALA A 42 -17.08 -14.82 -7.34
C ALA A 42 -18.36 -14.45 -8.11
N SER A 43 -18.85 -15.39 -8.90
CA SER A 43 -20.14 -15.27 -9.58
C SER A 43 -21.32 -15.52 -8.65
N LEU A 44 -22.49 -15.00 -9.04
CA LEU A 44 -23.74 -15.27 -8.35
C LEU A 44 -24.39 -16.51 -8.94
N ILE A 45 -24.78 -17.44 -8.07
CA ILE A 45 -25.47 -18.67 -8.44
C ILE A 45 -26.95 -18.50 -8.07
N PHE A 46 -27.83 -18.71 -9.04
CA PHE A 46 -29.28 -18.65 -8.87
C PHE A 46 -29.88 -20.04 -9.07
N GLU A 47 -30.75 -20.46 -8.15
CA GLU A 47 -31.40 -21.76 -8.19
C GLU A 47 -32.57 -21.83 -9.20
N SER A 48 -33.08 -20.66 -9.61
CA SER A 48 -34.21 -20.54 -10.52
C SER A 48 -34.09 -19.36 -11.50
N GLU A 49 -34.70 -19.50 -12.67
CA GLU A 49 -34.80 -18.41 -13.65
C GLU A 49 -35.56 -17.20 -13.11
N VAL A 50 -36.52 -17.42 -12.22
CA VAL A 50 -37.34 -16.35 -11.64
C VAL A 50 -36.47 -15.44 -10.76
N GLN A 51 -35.57 -16.01 -9.95
CA GLN A 51 -34.63 -15.23 -9.15
C GLN A 51 -33.63 -14.47 -10.03
N TYR A 52 -33.12 -15.12 -11.08
CA TYR A 52 -32.21 -14.48 -12.03
C TYR A 52 -32.88 -13.29 -12.74
N LYS A 53 -34.14 -13.41 -13.19
CA LYS A 53 -34.88 -12.30 -13.82
C LYS A 53 -35.05 -11.11 -12.86
N LYS A 54 -35.45 -11.36 -11.61
CA LYS A 54 -35.56 -10.32 -10.58
C LYS A 54 -34.23 -9.59 -10.36
N PHE A 55 -33.12 -10.33 -10.38
CA PHE A 55 -31.79 -9.73 -10.27
C PHE A 55 -31.44 -8.82 -11.46
N ILE A 56 -31.71 -9.26 -12.69
CA ILE A 56 -31.46 -8.43 -13.89
C ILE A 56 -32.33 -7.17 -13.89
N GLU A 57 -33.59 -7.27 -13.48
CA GLU A 57 -34.50 -6.14 -13.33
C GLU A 57 -33.99 -5.14 -12.27
N ALA A 58 -33.53 -5.64 -11.12
CA ALA A 58 -32.95 -4.81 -10.07
C ALA A 58 -31.66 -4.10 -10.54
N LEU A 59 -30.78 -4.79 -11.28
CA LEU A 59 -29.57 -4.19 -11.86
C LEU A 59 -29.90 -3.07 -12.86
N ALA A 60 -30.92 -3.27 -13.71
CA ALA A 60 -31.33 -2.26 -14.67
C ALA A 60 -31.89 -1.01 -13.97
N PHE A 61 -32.62 -1.20 -12.87
CA PHE A 61 -33.14 -0.10 -12.06
C PHE A 61 -32.02 0.70 -11.36
N GLN A 62 -31.03 0.02 -10.78
CA GLN A 62 -29.88 0.67 -10.15
C GLN A 62 -29.08 1.52 -11.15
N LYS A 63 -28.83 1.01 -12.36
CA LYS A 63 -28.12 1.77 -13.41
C LYS A 63 -28.86 3.06 -13.78
N LYS A 64 -30.19 2.99 -13.94
CA LYS A 64 -31.01 4.17 -14.21
C LYS A 64 -30.99 5.19 -13.07
N GLN A 65 -30.96 4.75 -11.81
CA GLN A 65 -30.87 5.66 -10.67
C GLN A 65 -29.52 6.36 -10.58
N ALA A 66 -28.42 5.66 -10.88
CA ALA A 66 -27.08 6.24 -10.90
C ALA A 66 -26.96 7.36 -11.95
N GLU A 67 -27.49 7.15 -13.16
CA GLU A 67 -27.49 8.17 -14.23
C GLU A 67 -28.25 9.45 -13.82
N ILE A 68 -29.34 9.32 -13.06
CA ILE A 68 -30.14 10.45 -12.60
C ILE A 68 -29.39 11.25 -11.51
N GLN A 69 -28.64 10.58 -10.63
CA GLN A 69 -27.87 11.23 -9.57
C GLN A 69 -26.64 11.97 -10.11
N ASP A 70 -25.92 11.40 -11.08
CA ASP A 70 -24.77 12.07 -11.71
C ASP A 70 -25.20 13.33 -12.49
N THR A 71 -26.40 13.33 -13.09
CA THR A 71 -26.94 14.49 -13.79
C THR A 71 -27.32 15.64 -12.84
N GLN A 72 -27.69 15.34 -11.58
CA GLN A 72 -28.01 16.37 -10.57
C GLN A 72 -26.74 16.92 -9.88
N GLN A 73 -25.73 16.09 -9.60
CA GLN A 73 -24.46 16.55 -9.03
C GLN A 73 -23.62 17.39 -10.01
N SER A 74 -23.75 17.20 -11.32
CA SER A 74 -23.03 18.01 -12.31
C SER A 74 -23.59 19.43 -12.50
N LYS A 75 -24.84 19.70 -12.09
CA LYS A 75 -25.41 21.06 -12.15
C LYS A 75 -25.12 21.90 -10.92
N GLU A 76 -25.03 21.29 -9.74
CA GLU A 76 -24.73 22.03 -8.49
C GLU A 76 -23.23 22.35 -8.32
N LYS A 77 -22.34 21.64 -9.03
CA LYS A 77 -20.89 21.85 -8.93
C LYS A 77 -20.32 22.95 -9.85
N THR A 78 -21.12 23.50 -10.77
CA THR A 78 -20.63 24.52 -11.73
C THR A 78 -20.77 25.96 -11.19
N GLU A 79 -21.51 26.20 -10.10
CA GLU A 79 -21.69 27.55 -9.54
C GLU A 79 -20.78 27.87 -8.33
N LYS A 80 -19.94 26.91 -7.90
CA LYS A 80 -18.96 27.10 -6.80
C LYS A 80 -17.52 26.76 -7.22
N ILE A 81 -17.14 27.12 -8.44
CA ILE A 81 -15.74 27.07 -8.90
C ILE A 81 -15.33 28.49 -9.29
N ASP A 82 -15.26 29.36 -8.30
CA ASP A 82 -14.27 30.43 -8.26
C ASP A 82 -13.86 30.59 -6.79
N GLU A 83 -12.55 30.62 -6.57
CA GLU A 83 -11.87 30.67 -5.26
C GLU A 83 -11.92 29.40 -4.38
N GLN A 84 -11.10 28.41 -4.71
CA GLN A 84 -10.22 27.82 -3.69
C GLN A 84 -8.98 27.18 -4.33
N PRO A 85 -7.76 27.50 -3.84
CA PRO A 85 -6.54 27.00 -4.43
C PRO A 85 -6.40 25.51 -4.16
N ALA A 86 -6.07 24.76 -5.21
CA ALA A 86 -5.79 23.33 -5.17
C ALA A 86 -4.68 23.02 -4.15
N HIS A 87 -5.09 22.69 -2.93
CA HIS A 87 -4.20 22.08 -1.95
C HIS A 87 -4.03 20.61 -2.35
N HIS A 88 -3.19 20.36 -3.35
CA HIS A 88 -2.62 19.05 -3.59
C HIS A 88 -1.96 18.62 -2.29
N THR A 89 -2.62 17.73 -1.54
CA THR A 89 -2.02 17.03 -0.42
C THR A 89 -1.00 16.05 -1.00
N ALA A 90 0.19 16.56 -1.26
CA ALA A 90 1.35 15.75 -1.61
C ALA A 90 1.52 14.69 -0.51
N LYS A 91 1.26 13.43 -0.87
CA LYS A 91 1.51 12.27 -0.01
C LYS A 91 3.00 12.27 0.33
N LYS A 92 3.35 12.77 1.51
CA LYS A 92 4.74 12.89 1.96
C LYS A 92 5.36 11.48 1.95
N SER A 93 6.32 11.26 1.07
CA SER A 93 6.95 9.95 0.90
C SER A 93 8.03 9.79 1.97
N TYR A 94 7.70 9.07 3.05
CA TYR A 94 8.64 8.72 4.12
C TYR A 94 9.82 7.86 3.63
N PHE A 95 9.80 7.39 2.38
CA PHE A 95 10.90 6.65 1.76
C PHE A 95 12.21 7.42 1.76
N PHE A 96 12.18 8.74 1.53
CA PHE A 96 13.40 9.53 1.49
C PHE A 96 14.05 9.68 2.86
N GLU A 97 13.24 9.91 3.90
CA GLU A 97 13.70 9.98 5.29
C GLU A 97 14.26 8.62 5.78
N PHE A 98 13.63 7.52 5.35
CA PHE A 98 14.11 6.17 5.62
C PHE A 98 15.49 5.91 4.98
N ILE A 99 15.67 6.28 3.70
CA ILE A 99 16.95 6.11 3.00
C ILE A 99 18.06 6.91 3.70
N ILE A 100 17.79 8.17 4.08
CA ILE A 100 18.78 8.99 4.80
C ILE A 100 19.16 8.36 6.14
N SER A 101 18.19 7.83 6.89
CA SER A 101 18.45 7.14 8.17
C SER A 101 19.40 5.95 8.00
N VAL A 102 19.14 5.12 6.99
CA VAL A 102 19.96 3.94 6.68
C VAL A 102 21.37 4.35 6.31
N VAL A 103 21.53 5.35 5.44
CA VAL A 103 22.86 5.84 5.01
C VAL A 103 23.64 6.42 6.19
N LEU A 104 23.00 7.23 7.04
CA LEU A 104 23.66 7.79 8.24
C LEU A 104 24.08 6.70 9.23
N ALA A 105 23.22 5.70 9.46
CA ALA A 105 23.55 4.57 10.33
C ALA A 105 24.77 3.78 9.80
N ILE A 106 24.84 3.54 8.49
CA ILE A 106 25.99 2.86 7.85
C ILE A 106 27.27 3.68 8.01
N VAL A 107 27.24 4.97 7.69
CA VAL A 107 28.41 5.85 7.81
C VAL A 107 28.89 5.94 9.25
N PHE A 108 27.97 6.12 10.20
CA PHE A 108 28.33 6.21 11.62
C PHE A 108 28.88 4.89 12.15
N PHE A 109 28.32 3.75 11.71
CA PHE A 109 28.85 2.44 12.05
C PHE A 109 30.26 2.21 11.51
N ILE A 110 30.56 2.66 10.29
CA ILE A 110 31.90 2.60 9.70
C ILE A 110 32.88 3.47 10.50
N ILE A 111 32.48 4.66 10.94
CA ILE A 111 33.32 5.57 11.73
C ILE A 111 33.57 4.99 13.14
N LEU A 112 32.53 4.49 13.82
CA LEU A 112 32.64 3.90 15.16
C LEU A 112 33.43 2.58 15.14
N SER A 113 33.16 1.72 14.18
CA SER A 113 33.90 0.47 14.01
C SER A 113 35.33 0.80 13.58
N GLY A 114 35.53 1.66 12.58
CA GLY A 114 36.84 2.08 12.12
C GLY A 114 37.70 2.67 13.23
N SER A 115 37.15 3.53 14.09
CA SER A 115 37.88 4.14 15.21
C SER A 115 38.17 3.18 16.36
N ASN A 116 37.25 2.27 16.70
CA ASN A 116 37.47 1.27 17.76
C ASN A 116 38.37 0.11 17.32
N TYR A 117 38.32 -0.31 16.05
CA TYR A 117 39.21 -1.34 15.51
C TYR A 117 40.66 -0.86 15.38
N PHE A 118 40.88 0.45 15.18
CA PHE A 118 42.23 1.00 15.04
C PHE A 118 42.93 1.32 16.38
N GLY A 119 42.17 1.46 17.48
CA GLY A 119 42.69 2.07 18.71
C GLY A 119 42.98 1.14 19.90
N LEU A 120 42.21 0.06 20.11
CA LEU A 120 42.12 -0.51 21.48
C LEU A 120 42.17 -2.03 21.64
N TYR A 121 42.21 -2.82 20.55
CA TYR A 121 42.02 -4.28 20.67
C TYR A 121 43.02 -5.14 19.90
N SER A 122 44.29 -4.74 19.81
CA SER A 122 45.34 -5.65 19.34
C SER A 122 45.46 -6.93 20.19
N ASN A 123 45.04 -6.88 21.47
CA ASN A 123 45.20 -7.99 22.43
C ASN A 123 43.94 -8.85 22.68
N MET A 124 42.74 -8.49 22.19
CA MET A 124 41.51 -9.30 22.41
C MET A 124 41.19 -10.31 21.31
N PHE A 125 41.91 -10.28 20.19
CA PHE A 125 41.73 -11.24 19.10
C PHE A 125 42.30 -12.64 19.41
N SER A 126 43.03 -12.81 20.50
CA SER A 126 43.73 -14.06 20.83
C SER A 126 42.86 -15.13 21.52
N GLN A 127 41.66 -14.80 22.01
CA GLN A 127 40.88 -15.75 22.85
C GLN A 127 39.36 -15.79 22.64
N ASN A 128 38.77 -14.86 21.89
CA ASN A 128 37.31 -14.82 21.77
C ASN A 128 36.80 -15.56 20.53
N ASN A 129 35.87 -16.49 20.75
CA ASN A 129 35.12 -17.19 19.71
C ASN A 129 34.53 -16.17 18.72
N LEU A 130 34.67 -16.45 17.42
CA LEU A 130 34.17 -15.62 16.31
C LEU A 130 32.69 -15.22 16.48
N GLY A 131 31.89 -16.10 17.10
CA GLY A 131 30.49 -15.82 17.44
C GLY A 131 30.29 -14.62 18.37
N THR A 132 31.12 -14.43 19.39
CA THR A 132 31.00 -13.32 20.34
C THR A 132 31.27 -11.97 19.66
N ILE A 133 32.25 -11.95 18.75
CA ILE A 133 32.60 -10.76 17.96
C ILE A 133 31.45 -10.39 17.01
N VAL A 134 30.85 -11.38 16.36
CA VAL A 134 29.70 -11.18 15.46
C VAL A 134 28.46 -10.70 16.21
N VAL A 135 28.16 -11.27 17.38
CA VAL A 135 27.00 -10.86 18.18
C VAL A 135 27.18 -9.43 18.70
N TYR A 136 28.39 -9.07 19.16
CA TYR A 136 28.67 -7.72 19.64
C TYR A 136 28.61 -6.68 18.51
N SER A 137 29.14 -7.00 17.32
CA SER A 137 29.09 -6.09 16.17
C SER A 137 27.66 -5.89 15.65
N LEU A 138 26.86 -6.95 15.57
CA LEU A 138 25.46 -6.88 15.17
C LEU A 138 24.62 -6.14 16.20
N GLY A 139 24.82 -6.41 17.50
CA GLY A 139 24.12 -5.71 18.57
C GLY A 139 24.42 -4.21 18.57
N SER A 140 25.69 -3.84 18.39
CA SER A 140 26.11 -2.44 18.25
C SER A 140 25.51 -1.78 17.01
N PHE A 141 25.44 -2.50 15.87
CA PHE A 141 24.84 -1.98 14.65
C PHE A 141 23.35 -1.69 14.82
N VAL A 142 22.60 -2.64 15.39
CA VAL A 142 21.16 -2.49 15.64
C VAL A 142 20.89 -1.35 16.63
N GLY A 143 21.70 -1.23 17.69
CA GLY A 143 21.57 -0.14 18.67
C GLY A 143 21.76 1.24 18.04
N VAL A 144 22.80 1.40 17.21
CA VAL A 144 23.06 2.65 16.48
C VAL A 144 21.93 2.96 15.50
N PHE A 145 21.44 1.96 14.76
CA PHE A 145 20.34 2.12 13.83
C PHE A 145 19.06 2.62 14.53
N LEU A 146 18.68 1.99 15.64
CA LEU A 146 17.51 2.38 16.43
C LEU A 146 17.66 3.80 17.00
N PHE A 147 18.86 4.17 17.45
CA PHE A 147 19.12 5.52 17.97
C PHE A 147 18.89 6.61 16.92
N PHE A 148 19.44 6.46 15.72
CA PHE A 148 19.24 7.45 14.64
C PHE A 148 17.78 7.51 14.18
N PHE A 149 17.11 6.36 14.09
CA PHE A 149 15.70 6.31 13.74
C PHE A 149 14.84 7.11 14.74
N LEU A 150 15.09 6.95 16.05
CA LEU A 150 14.41 7.71 17.09
C LEU A 150 14.73 9.20 17.03
N LEU A 151 15.99 9.59 16.77
CA LEU A 151 16.35 11.01 16.60
C LEU A 151 15.62 11.67 15.44
N ILE A 152 15.46 10.97 14.32
CA ILE A 152 14.72 11.50 13.15
C ILE A 152 13.24 11.70 13.51
N ILE A 153 12.62 10.72 14.17
CA ILE A 153 11.23 10.81 14.62
C ILE A 153 11.04 11.97 15.60
N LEU A 154 11.93 12.10 16.59
CA LEU A 154 11.90 13.18 17.56
C LEU A 154 12.10 14.54 16.87
N GLY A 155 13.05 14.65 15.95
CA GLY A 155 13.29 15.85 15.17
C GLY A 155 12.08 16.26 14.33
N GLU A 156 11.41 15.31 13.67
CA GLU A 156 10.19 15.59 12.91
C GLU A 156 9.05 16.02 13.84
N THR A 157 8.89 15.35 14.99
CA THR A 157 7.86 15.67 15.98
C THR A 157 8.05 17.08 16.54
N LEU A 158 9.30 17.43 16.90
CA LEU A 158 9.68 18.77 17.35
C LEU A 158 9.47 19.82 16.25
N TYR A 159 9.89 19.53 15.02
CA TYR A 159 9.70 20.42 13.88
C TYR A 159 8.21 20.70 13.61
N ARG A 160 7.37 19.67 13.65
CA ARG A 160 5.91 19.83 13.55
C ARG A 160 5.37 20.65 14.71
N SER A 161 5.76 20.35 15.95
CA SER A 161 5.33 21.11 17.13
C SER A 161 5.64 22.60 17.01
N ILE A 162 6.87 22.96 16.62
CA ILE A 162 7.30 24.35 16.46
C ILE A 162 6.56 25.03 15.30
N ARG A 163 6.34 24.33 14.19
CA ARG A 163 5.62 24.89 13.04
C ARG A 163 4.14 25.15 13.34
N THR A 164 3.52 24.28 14.13
CA THR A 164 2.11 24.43 14.50
C THR A 164 1.92 25.55 15.53
N ALA A 165 2.91 25.79 16.39
CA ALA A 165 2.92 26.90 17.35
C ALA A 165 3.17 28.29 16.71
N LYS A 166 3.61 28.35 15.45
CA LYS A 166 3.84 29.60 14.69
C LYS A 166 2.67 29.98 13.76
N LYS A 167 1.63 29.15 13.65
CA LYS A 167 0.38 29.48 12.97
C LYS A 167 -0.65 29.93 13.99
#